data_AF-A0A0R1K9G3-F1
#
_entry.id   AF-A0A0R1K9G3-F1
#
_cell.length_a   1.000
_cell.length_b   1.000
_cell.length_c   1.000
_cell.angle_alpha   90.00
_cell.angle_beta   90.00
_cell.angle_gamma   90.00
#
_symmetry.space_group_name_H-M   'P 1'
#
loop_
_entity.id
_entity.type
_entity.pdbx_description
1 polymer ?
#
loop_
_entity_poly.entity_id
_entity_poly.type
_entity_poly.pdbx_seq_one_letter_code
_entity_poly.pdbx_strand_id
1 'polypeptide(L)'
;MYTNIATTAMDADVVVLLQSATDQRLIFPEAFSTMFGRPVVGVVTKIDLVTTLDQLKWAEKQLKEAGAQRIFEVSALKGLQLDEFQAYLEKK
;
A
#
# COMPACT_ATOMS: atom_id res chain seq x y z
N MET A 1 13.47 -6.63 18.95
CA MET A 1 14.15 -5.60 18.12
C MET A 1 13.15 -5.01 17.10
N TYR A 2 12.00 -4.52 17.57
CA TYR A 2 10.91 -3.95 16.75
C TYR A 2 10.61 -2.48 17.10
N THR A 3 11.32 -1.92 18.07
CA THR A 3 11.07 -0.59 18.64
C THR A 3 11.31 0.55 17.64
N ASN A 4 12.12 0.30 16.61
CA ASN A 4 12.55 1.33 15.67
C ASN A 4 11.45 1.72 14.68
N ILE A 5 10.63 0.76 14.23
CA ILE A 5 9.53 1.04 13.27
C ILE A 5 8.39 1.78 13.98
N ALA A 6 8.05 1.37 15.20
CA ALA A 6 7.03 2.05 15.99
C ALA A 6 7.41 3.51 16.30
N THR A 7 8.69 3.77 16.57
CA THR A 7 9.18 5.14 16.85
C THR A 7 9.15 6.03 15.61
N THR A 8 9.54 5.53 14.44
CA THR A 8 9.42 6.29 13.18
C THR A 8 7.96 6.48 12.75
N ALA A 9 7.09 5.50 13.03
CA ALA A 9 5.66 5.60 12.73
C ALA A 9 4.92 6.61 13.62
N MET A 10 5.45 6.92 14.81
CA MET A 10 4.87 7.96 15.67
C MET A 10 4.99 9.36 15.06
N ASP A 11 6.03 9.60 14.25
CA ASP A 11 6.27 10.83 13.48
C ASP A 11 5.78 10.73 12.02
N ALA A 12 5.17 9.62 11.61
CA ALA A 12 4.64 9.45 10.27
C ALA A 12 3.20 9.96 10.17
N ASP A 13 2.96 10.91 9.26
CA ASP A 13 1.61 11.41 8.96
C ASP A 13 0.72 10.37 8.26
N VAL A 14 1.33 9.40 7.58
CA VAL A 14 0.64 8.33 6.86
C VAL A 14 1.47 7.04 6.83
N VAL A 15 0.79 5.89 6.95
CA VAL A 15 1.41 4.57 6.75
C VAL A 15 1.04 4.06 5.36
N VAL A 16 2.04 3.62 4.60
CA VAL A 16 1.85 3.11 3.24
C VAL A 16 2.14 1.62 3.21
N LEU A 17 1.15 0.81 2.83
CA LEU A 17 1.24 -0.63 2.62
C LEU A 17 1.50 -0.91 1.14
N LEU A 18 2.69 -1.42 0.80
CA LEU A 18 3.01 -1.82 -0.57
C LEU A 18 2.68 -3.29 -0.80
N GLN A 19 1.85 -3.58 -1.80
CA GLN A 19 1.62 -4.92 -2.33
C GLN A 19 2.10 -5.00 -3.78
N SER A 20 2.79 -6.07 -4.18
CA SER A 20 3.11 -6.30 -5.60
C SER A 20 1.93 -6.98 -6.29
N ALA A 21 1.51 -6.47 -7.45
CA ALA A 21 0.42 -7.09 -8.21
C ALA A 21 0.79 -8.50 -8.75
N THR A 22 2.07 -8.76 -8.96
CA THR A 22 2.57 -10.08 -9.39
C THR A 22 2.73 -11.08 -8.26
N ASP A 23 2.72 -10.61 -7.01
CA ASP A 23 3.03 -11.43 -5.84
C ASP A 23 1.74 -11.68 -5.03
N GLN A 24 1.21 -12.90 -5.14
CA GLN A 24 -0.01 -13.33 -4.47
C GLN A 24 0.24 -13.88 -3.05
N ARG A 25 1.33 -13.49 -2.40
CA ARG A 25 1.58 -13.88 -1.01
C ARG A 25 0.78 -12.97 -0.07
N LEU A 26 0.20 -13.59 0.95
CA LEU A 26 -0.47 -12.88 2.04
C LEU A 26 0.59 -12.25 2.94
N ILE A 27 0.99 -11.01 2.62
CA ILE A 27 2.04 -10.28 3.36
C ILE A 27 1.48 -9.58 4.59
N PHE A 28 0.24 -9.08 4.50
CA PHE A 28 -0.40 -8.30 5.56
C PHE A 28 -1.59 -9.08 6.15
N PRO A 29 -1.60 -9.31 7.48
CA PRO A 29 -2.76 -9.87 8.16
C PRO A 29 -3.94 -8.88 8.18
N GLU A 30 -5.14 -9.41 8.41
CA GLU A 30 -6.35 -8.59 8.53
C GLU A 30 -6.21 -7.54 9.65
N ALA A 31 -6.78 -6.35 9.41
CA ALA A 31 -6.76 -5.22 10.34
C ALA A 31 -5.36 -4.73 10.77
N PHE A 32 -4.31 -4.99 9.98
CA PHE A 32 -2.94 -4.53 10.25
C PHE A 32 -2.85 -3.01 10.52
N SER A 33 -3.69 -2.22 9.86
CA SER A 33 -3.84 -0.78 10.07
C SER A 33 -4.16 -0.37 11.52
N THR A 34 -4.87 -1.19 12.28
CA THR A 34 -5.25 -0.90 13.67
C THR A 34 -4.05 -0.78 14.61
N MET A 35 -2.90 -1.35 14.24
CA MET A 35 -1.68 -1.27 15.04
C MET A 35 -1.03 0.11 15.01
N PHE A 36 -1.30 0.92 13.97
CA PHE A 36 -0.59 2.17 13.74
C PHE A 36 -1.32 3.41 14.27
N GLY A 37 -2.63 3.35 14.50
CA GLY A 37 -3.43 4.50 14.96
C GLY A 37 -3.39 5.72 14.04
N ARG A 38 -2.88 5.55 12.81
CA ARG A 38 -2.63 6.58 11.79
C ARG A 38 -3.35 6.20 10.49
N PRO A 39 -3.63 7.16 9.60
CA PRO A 39 -4.24 6.86 8.32
C PRO A 39 -3.35 5.94 7.49
N VAL A 40 -3.94 4.86 6.98
CA VAL A 40 -3.23 3.83 6.22
C VAL A 40 -3.69 3.86 4.77
N VAL A 41 -2.72 3.84 3.87
CA VAL A 41 -2.89 3.84 2.42
C VAL A 41 -2.26 2.58 1.84
N GLY A 42 -2.94 1.94 0.91
CA GLY A 42 -2.44 0.80 0.16
C GLY A 42 -1.89 1.24 -1.19
N VAL A 43 -0.82 0.61 -1.64
CA VAL A 43 -0.21 0.86 -2.94
C VAL A 43 0.06 -0.49 -3.62
N VAL A 44 -0.64 -0.74 -4.71
CA VAL A 44 -0.40 -1.86 -5.61
C VAL A 44 0.70 -1.45 -6.58
N THR A 45 1.85 -2.11 -6.50
CA THR A 45 3.01 -1.86 -7.36
C THR A 45 3.13 -2.91 -8.46
N LYS A 46 3.98 -2.62 -9.46
CA LYS A 46 4.27 -3.54 -10.57
C LYS A 46 3.04 -3.90 -11.40
N ILE A 47 2.08 -2.97 -11.52
CA ILE A 47 0.92 -3.14 -12.40
C ILE A 47 1.30 -3.38 -13.87
N ASP A 48 2.51 -2.97 -14.27
CA ASP A 48 3.04 -3.21 -15.61
C ASP A 48 3.26 -4.71 -15.93
N LEU A 49 3.49 -5.52 -14.90
CA LEU A 49 3.70 -6.95 -15.02
C LEU A 49 2.42 -7.76 -14.81
N VAL A 50 1.27 -7.09 -14.68
CA VAL A 50 -0.02 -7.74 -14.50
C VAL A 50 -0.48 -8.30 -15.83
N THR A 51 -0.63 -9.62 -15.88
CA THR A 51 -1.14 -10.31 -17.07
C THR A 51 -2.66 -10.50 -17.00
N THR A 52 -3.22 -10.52 -15.79
CA THR A 52 -4.64 -10.82 -15.55
C THR A 52 -5.24 -9.87 -14.51
N LEU A 53 -6.44 -9.33 -14.78
CA LEU A 53 -7.19 -8.47 -13.85
C LEU A 53 -7.44 -9.09 -12.47
N ASP A 54 -7.43 -10.42 -12.38
CA ASP A 54 -7.61 -11.15 -11.12
C ASP A 54 -6.46 -10.92 -10.12
N GLN A 55 -5.23 -10.76 -10.62
CA GLN A 55 -4.06 -10.47 -9.80
C GLN A 55 -4.18 -9.10 -9.13
N LEU A 56 -4.66 -8.11 -9.90
CA LEU A 56 -4.90 -6.75 -9.45
C LEU A 56 -5.99 -6.71 -8.37
N LYS A 57 -7.14 -7.35 -8.65
CA LYS A 57 -8.26 -7.46 -7.71
C LYS A 57 -7.85 -8.17 -6.42
N TRP A 58 -7.04 -9.22 -6.52
CA TRP A 58 -6.53 -9.92 -5.34
C TRP A 58 -5.65 -9.00 -4.49
N ALA A 59 -4.70 -8.29 -5.10
CA ALA A 59 -3.82 -7.36 -4.39
C ALA A 59 -4.61 -6.21 -3.73
N GLU A 60 -5.60 -5.66 -4.43
CA GLU A 60 -6.50 -4.63 -3.89
C GLU A 60 -7.31 -5.16 -2.69
N LYS A 61 -7.88 -6.36 -2.81
CA LYS A 61 -8.63 -7.00 -1.73
C LYS A 61 -7.76 -7.20 -0.49
N GLN A 62 -6.53 -7.67 -0.65
CA GLN A 62 -5.60 -7.86 0.47
C GLN A 62 -5.27 -6.56 1.19
N LEU A 63 -5.01 -5.48 0.45
CA LEU A 63 -4.75 -4.17 1.04
C LEU A 63 -5.98 -3.65 1.79
N LYS A 64 -7.17 -3.87 1.24
CA LYS A 64 -8.44 -3.51 1.87
C LYS A 64 -8.68 -4.28 3.17
N GLU A 65 -8.38 -5.58 3.18
CA GLU A 65 -8.49 -6.45 4.36
C GLU A 65 -7.44 -6.10 5.43
N ALA A 66 -6.25 -5.66 5.03
CA ALA A 66 -5.25 -5.08 5.94
C ALA A 66 -5.72 -3.73 6.56
N GLY A 67 -6.80 -3.15 6.03
CA GLY A 67 -7.41 -1.91 6.48
C GLY A 67 -6.81 -0.65 5.86
N ALA A 68 -6.31 -0.74 4.63
CA ALA A 68 -6.02 0.43 3.82
C ALA A 68 -7.31 1.20 3.50
N GLN A 69 -7.32 2.50 3.76
CA GLN A 69 -8.49 3.37 3.52
C GLN A 69 -8.58 3.84 2.06
N ARG A 70 -7.43 3.95 1.40
CA ARG A 70 -7.30 4.25 -0.04
C ARG A 70 -6.28 3.31 -0.64
N ILE A 71 -6.49 2.92 -1.88
CA ILE A 71 -5.58 2.04 -2.61
C ILE A 71 -5.19 2.76 -3.90
N PHE A 72 -3.89 2.82 -4.16
CA PHE A 72 -3.31 3.41 -5.37
C PHE A 72 -2.63 2.33 -6.20
N GLU A 73 -2.70 2.45 -7.52
CA GLU A 73 -2.16 1.46 -8.45
C GLU A 73 -1.02 2.09 -9.24
N VAL A 74 0.22 1.82 -8.82
CA VAL A 74 1.39 2.51 -9.37
C VAL A 74 2.31 1.56 -10.15
N SER A 75 2.93 2.08 -11.19
CA SER A 75 4.04 1.41 -11.88
C SER A 75 5.31 2.23 -11.74
N ALA A 76 6.24 1.73 -10.93
CA ALA A 76 7.58 2.33 -10.80
C ALA A 76 8.38 2.29 -12.11
N LEU A 77 8.13 1.30 -12.98
CA LEU A 77 8.82 1.15 -14.27
C LEU A 77 8.27 2.07 -15.36
N LYS A 78 6.95 2.29 -15.37
CA LYS A 78 6.28 3.12 -16.39
C LYS A 78 5.95 4.54 -15.94
N GLY A 79 6.24 4.91 -14.70
CA GLY A 79 5.84 6.23 -14.18
C GLY A 79 4.33 6.37 -13.95
N LEU A 80 3.54 5.29 -14.09
CA LEU A 80 2.08 5.35 -14.08
C LEU A 80 1.55 5.60 -12.67
N GLN A 81 0.67 6.60 -12.55
CA GLN A 81 -0.03 7.03 -11.33
C GLN A 81 0.88 7.43 -10.14
N LEU A 82 2.18 7.62 -10.38
CA LEU A 82 3.09 8.17 -9.37
C LEU A 82 2.75 9.63 -9.03
N ASP A 83 2.27 10.38 -10.01
CA ASP A 83 1.85 11.78 -9.85
C ASP A 83 0.67 11.91 -8.86
N GLU A 84 -0.33 11.05 -8.97
CA GLU A 84 -1.51 11.06 -8.08
C GLU A 84 -1.13 10.66 -6.64
N PHE A 85 -0.22 9.70 -6.51
CA PHE A 85 0.32 9.30 -5.22
C PHE A 85 1.17 10.41 -4.58
N GLN A 86 2.00 11.09 -5.38
CA GLN A 86 2.84 12.19 -4.93
C GLN A 86 2.00 13.42 -4.54
N ALA A 87 0.99 13.76 -5.33
CA ALA A 87 0.03 14.82 -5.00
C ALA A 87 -0.79 14.51 -3.74
N TYR A 88 -1.06 13.24 -3.45
CA TYR A 88 -1.70 12.83 -2.19
C TYR A 88 -0.76 13.01 -0.98
N LEU A 89 0.52 12.70 -1.15
CA LEU A 89 1.57 12.89 -0.14
C LEU A 89 1.86 14.37 0.13
N GLU A 90 1.90 15.22 -0.89
CA GLU A 90 2.14 16.67 -0.71
C GLU A 90 0.95 17.43 -0.10
N LYS A 91 -0.26 16.86 -0.13
CA LYS A 91 -1.47 17.46 0.45
C LYS A 91 -1.69 17.18 1.94
N LYS A 92 -0.83 16.37 2.56
CA LYS A 92 -0.91 16.02 3.98
C LYS A 92 0.32 16.52 4.72
#